data_AF-A0A447N4G5-F1
#
_entry.id   AF-A0A447N4G5-F1
#
_cell.length_a   1.000
_cell.length_b   1.000
_cell.length_c   1.000
_cell.angle_alpha   90.00
_cell.angle_beta   90.00
_cell.angle_gamma   90.00
#
_symmetry.space_group_name_H-M   'P 1'
#
loop_
_entity.id
_entity.type
_entity.pdbx_description
1 polymer ?
#
loop_
_entity_poly.entity_id
_entity_poly.type
_entity_poly.pdbx_seq_one_letter_code
_entity_poly.pdbx_strand_id
1 'polypeptide(L)'
;MKTIGLLGGMSWESTIPYYRLINEGIKQQLGGLHSASLLLHSVDFHDIEVCQRRGEWDKAGDILAQAAQGLQQAGAEGIVLCTNTMHKIAHVIESRCSLPFLHIADATGRAIARQGLHRVAAIRDSLYDGTGFLSRAAGTAICD
;
A
#
# COMPACT_ATOMS: atom_id res chain seq x y z
N MET A 1 -19.86 5.66 -3.15
CA MET A 1 -18.45 5.17 -3.17
C MET A 1 -18.02 4.91 -1.74
N LYS A 2 -17.10 3.98 -1.50
CA LYS A 2 -16.51 3.80 -0.17
C LYS A 2 -15.40 4.84 0.06
N THR A 3 -15.20 5.28 1.30
CA THR A 3 -14.06 6.15 1.68
C THR A 3 -12.79 5.31 1.84
N ILE A 4 -11.72 5.65 1.12
CA ILE A 4 -10.45 4.92 1.21
C ILE A 4 -9.45 5.66 2.10
N GLY A 5 -8.85 4.93 3.03
CA GLY A 5 -7.72 5.38 3.84
C GLY A 5 -6.39 5.10 3.13
N LEU A 6 -5.59 6.15 2.95
CA LEU A 6 -4.25 6.08 2.37
C LEU A 6 -3.21 6.26 3.48
N LEU A 7 -2.30 5.30 3.62
CA LEU A 7 -1.07 5.45 4.41
C LEU A 7 0.05 5.85 3.46
N GLY A 8 0.37 7.15 3.44
CA GLY A 8 1.33 7.74 2.51
C GLY A 8 2.53 8.37 3.22
N GLY A 9 3.31 9.15 2.47
CA GLY A 9 4.50 9.81 2.97
C GLY A 9 5.77 8.95 2.93
N MET A 10 5.80 7.84 2.19
CA MET A 10 6.93 6.87 2.16
C MET A 10 7.47 6.54 0.76
N SER A 11 7.82 7.54 -0.07
CA SER A 11 7.90 8.98 0.23
C SER A 11 6.63 9.74 -0.19
N TRP A 12 6.52 11.02 0.18
CA TRP A 12 5.37 11.84 -0.17
C TRP A 12 5.24 12.06 -1.69
N GLU A 13 6.36 12.14 -2.42
CA GLU A 13 6.38 12.25 -3.88
C GLU A 13 5.63 11.09 -4.54
N SER A 14 5.80 9.87 -4.01
CA SER A 14 5.12 8.67 -4.49
C SER A 14 3.64 8.61 -4.10
N THR A 15 3.23 9.37 -3.08
CA THR A 15 1.83 9.44 -2.63
C THR A 15 0.98 10.30 -3.56
N ILE A 16 1.57 11.33 -4.19
CA ILE A 16 0.86 12.22 -5.13
C ILE A 16 0.20 11.42 -6.28
N PRO A 17 0.90 10.50 -6.98
CA PRO A 17 0.28 9.64 -7.97
C PRO A 17 -0.94 8.86 -7.47
N TYR A 18 -0.93 8.31 -6.25
CA TYR A 18 -2.08 7.59 -5.69
C TYR A 18 -3.30 8.50 -5.62
N TYR A 19 -3.15 9.67 -5.00
CA TYR A 19 -4.24 10.63 -4.89
C TYR A 19 -4.78 11.05 -6.25
N ARG A 20 -3.88 11.36 -7.20
CA ARG A 20 -4.25 11.77 -8.56
C ARG A 20 -5.02 10.66 -9.30
N LEU A 21 -4.44 9.48 -9.39
CA LEU A 21 -4.98 8.37 -10.19
C LEU A 21 -6.32 7.87 -9.63
N ILE A 22 -6.49 7.85 -8.30
CA ILE A 22 -7.77 7.45 -7.71
C ILE A 22 -8.87 8.47 -8.05
N ASN A 23 -8.57 9.78 -7.97
CA ASN A 23 -9.51 10.81 -8.37
C ASN A 23 -9.84 10.77 -9.87
N GLU A 24 -8.84 10.61 -10.71
CA GLU A 24 -9.01 10.45 -12.16
C GLU A 24 -9.90 9.23 -12.49
N GLY A 25 -9.68 8.10 -11.81
CA GLY A 25 -10.50 6.90 -11.97
C GLY A 25 -11.95 7.10 -11.58
N ILE A 26 -12.22 7.78 -10.45
CA ILE A 26 -13.59 8.11 -10.03
C ILE A 26 -14.26 9.07 -11.03
N LYS A 27 -13.54 10.11 -11.46
CA LYS A 27 -14.06 11.06 -12.47
C LYS A 27 -14.37 10.35 -13.78
N GLN A 28 -13.54 9.41 -14.21
CA GLN A 28 -13.76 8.64 -15.44
C GLN A 28 -15.02 7.76 -15.34
N GLN A 29 -15.28 7.15 -14.18
CA GLN A 29 -16.43 6.26 -13.99
C GLN A 29 -17.75 7.01 -13.77
N LEU A 30 -17.73 8.11 -13.03
CA LEU A 30 -18.95 8.81 -12.61
C LEU A 30 -19.23 10.11 -13.38
N GLY A 31 -18.23 10.66 -14.08
CA GLY A 31 -18.36 11.86 -14.89
C GLY A 31 -18.51 13.17 -14.09
N GLY A 32 -18.74 14.26 -14.83
CA GLY A 32 -18.98 15.58 -14.24
C GLY A 32 -17.82 16.08 -13.35
N LEU A 33 -18.19 16.50 -12.13
CA LEU A 33 -17.28 17.01 -11.11
C LEU A 33 -17.09 16.02 -9.95
N HIS A 34 -17.39 14.73 -10.16
CA HIS A 34 -17.16 13.70 -9.13
C HIS A 34 -15.67 13.51 -8.85
N SER A 35 -15.34 13.38 -7.56
CA SER A 35 -14.01 13.10 -7.03
C SER A 35 -14.09 11.96 -6.00
N ALA A 36 -12.93 11.41 -5.63
CA ALA A 36 -12.85 10.30 -4.69
C ALA A 36 -13.02 10.77 -3.23
N SER A 37 -13.70 9.97 -2.40
CA SER A 37 -13.70 10.12 -0.95
C SER A 37 -12.45 9.47 -0.37
N LEU A 38 -11.52 10.28 0.16
CA LEU A 38 -10.21 9.86 0.62
C LEU A 38 -9.89 10.44 1.99
N LEU A 39 -9.25 9.63 2.83
CA LEU A 39 -8.55 10.07 4.04
C LEU A 39 -7.09 9.71 3.88
N LEU A 40 -6.17 10.66 4.07
CA LEU A 40 -4.74 10.44 3.93
C LEU A 40 -4.05 10.69 5.26
N HIS A 41 -3.34 9.68 5.77
CA HIS A 41 -2.34 9.87 6.81
C HIS A 41 -0.97 9.84 6.13
N SER A 42 -0.29 10.99 6.10
CA SER A 42 1.07 11.09 5.58
C SER A 42 2.03 11.13 6.76
N VAL A 43 2.85 10.09 6.89
CA VAL A 43 3.88 10.04 7.95
C VAL A 43 5.03 11.00 7.61
N ASP A 44 5.81 11.37 8.61
CA ASP A 44 7.18 11.84 8.37
C ASP A 44 8.02 10.63 7.92
N PHE A 45 8.56 10.67 6.70
CA PHE A 45 9.30 9.54 6.16
C PHE A 45 10.57 9.25 6.96
N HIS A 46 11.15 10.27 7.60
CA HIS A 46 12.40 10.14 8.34
C HIS A 46 12.29 9.07 9.44
N ASP A 47 11.19 9.07 10.19
CA ASP A 47 10.99 8.12 11.29
C ASP A 47 10.89 6.68 10.79
N ILE A 48 10.21 6.47 9.65
CA ILE A 48 10.08 5.17 9.02
C ILE A 48 11.44 4.71 8.45
N GLU A 49 12.16 5.59 7.77
CA GLU A 49 13.47 5.31 7.18
C GLU A 49 14.52 4.95 8.25
N VAL A 50 14.51 5.66 9.39
CA VAL A 50 15.37 5.35 10.54
C VAL A 50 15.06 3.94 11.06
N CYS A 51 13.78 3.58 11.17
CA CYS A 51 13.39 2.23 11.59
C CYS A 51 13.88 1.17 10.59
N GLN A 52 13.72 1.42 9.28
CA GLN A 52 14.19 0.51 8.22
C GLN A 52 15.70 0.25 8.32
N ARG A 53 16.51 1.32 8.41
CA ARG A 53 17.97 1.19 8.50
C ARG A 53 18.45 0.45 9.75
N ARG A 54 17.71 0.55 10.85
CA ARG A 54 18.02 -0.13 12.11
C ARG A 54 17.42 -1.53 12.22
N GLY A 55 16.63 -1.95 11.23
CA GLY A 55 15.88 -3.21 11.29
C GLY A 55 14.75 -3.20 12.33
N GLU A 56 14.31 -2.02 12.80
CA GLU A 56 13.24 -1.83 13.78
C GLU A 56 11.85 -1.99 13.10
N TRP A 57 11.62 -3.11 12.41
CA TRP A 57 10.40 -3.36 11.63
C TRP A 57 9.13 -3.37 12.48
N ASP A 58 9.17 -3.94 13.68
CA ASP A 58 8.02 -3.98 14.59
C ASP A 58 7.56 -2.57 14.95
N LYS A 59 8.50 -1.67 15.25
CA LYS A 59 8.21 -0.26 15.56
C LYS A 59 7.63 0.48 14.38
N ALA A 60 8.16 0.26 13.17
CA ALA A 60 7.57 0.82 11.96
C ALA A 60 6.14 0.28 11.71
N GLY A 61 5.92 -1.00 12.02
CA GLY A 61 4.60 -1.63 12.00
C GLY A 61 3.63 -1.01 13.01
N ASP A 62 4.07 -0.71 14.23
CA ASP A 62 3.28 -0.04 15.25
C ASP A 62 2.84 1.36 14.79
N ILE A 63 3.76 2.15 14.24
CA ILE A 63 3.47 3.50 13.71
C ILE A 63 2.38 3.41 12.63
N LEU A 64 2.53 2.50 11.66
CA LEU A 64 1.60 2.39 10.54
C LEU A 64 0.26 1.77 10.94
N ALA A 65 0.25 0.84 11.90
CA ALA A 65 -0.99 0.29 12.46
C ALA A 65 -1.78 1.36 13.23
N GLN A 66 -1.11 2.20 14.02
CA GLN A 66 -1.76 3.31 14.72
C GLN A 66 -2.35 4.32 13.74
N ALA A 67 -1.62 4.64 12.67
CA ALA A 67 -2.11 5.49 11.59
C ALA A 67 -3.35 4.88 10.90
N ALA A 68 -3.34 3.57 10.63
CA ALA A 68 -4.47 2.86 10.03
C ALA A 68 -5.72 2.89 10.93
N GLN A 69 -5.55 2.71 12.24
CA GLN A 69 -6.64 2.82 13.21
C GLN A 69 -7.20 4.24 13.28
N GLY A 70 -6.34 5.26 13.20
CA GLY A 70 -6.79 6.65 13.10
C GLY A 70 -7.65 6.90 11.86
N LEU A 71 -7.25 6.37 10.70
CA LEU A 71 -8.06 6.44 9.47
C LEU A 71 -9.39 5.69 9.61
N GLN A 72 -9.39 4.51 10.25
CA GLN A 72 -10.61 3.77 10.56
C GLN A 72 -11.57 4.59 11.42
N GLN A 73 -11.07 5.21 12.49
CA GLN A 73 -11.88 6.06 13.37
C GLN A 73 -12.42 7.30 12.64
N ALA A 74 -11.68 7.82 11.67
CA ALA A 74 -12.10 8.93 10.83
C ALA A 74 -13.12 8.53 9.73
N GLY A 75 -13.45 7.24 9.58
CA GLY A 75 -14.47 6.74 8.65
C GLY A 75 -13.93 6.13 7.36
N ALA A 76 -12.66 5.74 7.31
CA ALA A 76 -12.17 4.90 6.21
C ALA A 76 -12.86 3.53 6.22
N GLU A 77 -13.11 2.98 5.04
CA GLU A 77 -13.77 1.68 4.83
C GLU A 77 -12.84 0.65 4.18
N GLY A 78 -11.57 1.02 3.99
CA GLY A 78 -10.50 0.19 3.45
C GLY A 78 -9.16 0.93 3.55
N ILE A 79 -8.06 0.18 3.60
CA ILE A 79 -6.70 0.73 3.72
C ILE A 79 -5.87 0.39 2.48
N VAL A 80 -5.15 1.39 1.98
CA VAL A 80 -4.10 1.26 0.97
C VAL A 80 -2.79 1.78 1.57
N LEU A 81 -1.74 0.99 1.49
CA LEU A 81 -0.39 1.39 1.88
C LEU A 81 0.38 1.86 0.64
N CYS A 82 0.69 3.16 0.57
CA CYS A 82 1.24 3.81 -0.63
C CYS A 82 2.77 3.64 -0.75
N THR A 83 3.28 2.44 -0.53
CA THR A 83 4.71 2.11 -0.64
C THR A 83 4.89 0.60 -0.80
N ASN A 84 5.91 0.16 -1.55
CA ASN A 84 6.17 -1.27 -1.71
C ASN A 84 6.83 -1.86 -0.47
N THR A 85 7.93 -1.25 -0.02
CA THR A 85 8.83 -1.81 1.02
C THR A 85 8.10 -2.07 2.34
N MET A 86 7.21 -1.16 2.78
CA MET A 86 6.51 -1.33 4.06
C MET A 86 5.43 -2.42 4.07
N HIS A 87 5.10 -3.04 2.93
CA HIS A 87 4.26 -4.23 2.95
C HIS A 87 4.95 -5.43 3.64
N LYS A 88 6.27 -5.38 3.91
CA LYS A 88 6.97 -6.33 4.79
C LYS A 88 6.26 -6.48 6.14
N ILE A 89 5.65 -5.41 6.66
CA ILE A 89 4.92 -5.39 7.94
C ILE A 89 3.39 -5.33 7.77
N ALA A 90 2.85 -5.61 6.57
CA ALA A 90 1.41 -5.52 6.32
C ALA A 90 0.58 -6.34 7.33
N HIS A 91 1.09 -7.51 7.74
CA HIS A 91 0.47 -8.36 8.75
C HIS A 91 0.26 -7.66 10.11
N VAL A 92 1.14 -6.74 10.50
CA VAL A 92 0.99 -5.94 11.73
C VAL A 92 -0.20 -4.97 11.60
N ILE A 93 -0.36 -4.37 10.42
CA ILE A 93 -1.50 -3.49 10.13
C ILE A 93 -2.80 -4.31 10.07
N GLU A 94 -2.82 -5.41 9.31
CA GLU A 94 -3.97 -6.32 9.16
C GLU A 94 -4.45 -6.90 10.51
N SER A 95 -3.54 -7.17 11.45
CA SER A 95 -3.90 -7.69 12.78
C SER A 95 -4.48 -6.64 13.73
N ARG A 96 -4.27 -5.35 13.48
CA ARG A 96 -4.66 -4.25 14.38
C ARG A 96 -5.76 -3.35 13.82
N CYS A 97 -5.96 -3.36 12.51
CA CYS A 97 -7.02 -2.63 11.82
C CYS A 97 -7.97 -3.62 11.16
N SER A 98 -9.25 -3.57 11.51
CA SER A 98 -10.25 -4.50 11.00
C SER A 98 -10.75 -4.16 9.59
N LEU A 99 -10.27 -3.07 9.00
CA LEU A 99 -10.66 -2.68 7.65
C LEU A 99 -10.02 -3.60 6.60
N PRO A 100 -10.69 -3.82 5.46
CA PRO A 100 -10.08 -4.50 4.32
C PRO A 100 -8.77 -3.81 3.91
N PHE A 101 -7.68 -4.58 3.90
CA PHE A 101 -6.36 -4.11 3.47
C PHE A 101 -6.11 -4.48 2.01
N LEU A 102 -5.94 -3.49 1.15
CA LEU A 102 -5.71 -3.68 -0.28
C LEU A 102 -4.21 -3.86 -0.53
N HIS A 103 -3.73 -5.10 -0.37
CA HIS A 103 -2.32 -5.42 -0.55
C HIS A 103 -1.87 -5.20 -2.00
N ILE A 104 -0.78 -4.45 -2.18
CA ILE A 104 -0.29 -4.08 -3.53
C ILE A 104 0.13 -5.30 -4.37
N ALA A 105 0.75 -6.32 -3.75
CA ALA A 105 1.14 -7.53 -4.45
C ALA A 105 -0.06 -8.32 -5.00
N ASP A 106 -1.20 -8.31 -4.31
CA ASP A 106 -2.42 -8.97 -4.80
C ASP A 106 -2.96 -8.24 -6.02
N ALA A 107 -2.93 -6.90 -6.02
CA ALA A 107 -3.34 -6.09 -7.16
C ALA A 107 -2.43 -6.33 -8.38
N THR A 108 -1.11 -6.33 -8.17
CA THR A 108 -0.11 -6.62 -9.20
C THR A 108 -0.25 -8.04 -9.74
N GLY A 109 -0.39 -9.04 -8.86
CA GLY A 109 -0.58 -10.43 -9.25
C GLY A 109 -1.83 -10.66 -10.10
N ARG A 110 -2.96 -10.02 -9.74
CA ARG A 110 -4.17 -10.05 -10.57
C ARG A 110 -3.94 -9.44 -11.95
N ALA A 111 -3.17 -8.35 -12.04
CA ALA A 111 -2.86 -7.70 -13.32
C ALA A 111 -1.98 -8.59 -14.21
N ILE A 112 -0.95 -9.22 -13.64
CA ILE A 112 -0.06 -10.17 -14.33
C ILE A 112 -0.85 -11.39 -14.82
N ALA A 113 -1.66 -12.00 -13.94
CA ALA A 113 -2.45 -13.18 -14.27
C ALA A 113 -3.46 -12.91 -15.41
N ARG A 114 -4.07 -11.71 -15.45
CA ARG A 114 -4.96 -11.29 -16.55
C ARG A 114 -4.25 -11.22 -17.90
N GLN A 115 -2.94 -11.04 -17.93
CA GLN A 115 -2.14 -11.07 -19.15
C GLN A 115 -1.64 -12.47 -19.52
N GLY A 116 -1.98 -13.51 -18.74
CA GLY A 116 -1.50 -14.88 -18.96
C GLY A 116 0.00 -15.04 -18.71
N LEU A 117 0.61 -14.10 -17.98
CA LEU A 117 2.02 -14.16 -17.63
C LEU A 117 2.20 -15.00 -16.36
N HIS A 118 3.17 -15.91 -16.41
CA HIS A 118 3.51 -16.78 -15.28
C HIS A 118 4.94 -16.55 -14.77
N ARG A 119 5.73 -15.74 -15.49
CA ARG A 119 7.07 -15.34 -15.08
C ARG A 119 7.34 -13.88 -15.42
N VAL A 120 7.76 -13.10 -14.44
CA VAL A 120 8.12 -11.67 -14.59
C VAL A 120 9.38 -11.34 -13.81
N ALA A 121 10.07 -10.28 -14.21
CA ALA A 121 11.18 -9.69 -13.44
C ALA A 121 10.64 -8.64 -12.45
N ALA A 122 11.28 -8.49 -11.30
CA ALA A 122 10.96 -7.45 -10.32
C ALA A 122 12.18 -6.57 -10.02
N ILE A 123 11.98 -5.25 -10.06
CA ILE A 123 13.02 -4.25 -9.71
C ILE A 123 12.68 -3.71 -8.32
N ARG A 124 13.64 -3.74 -7.41
CA ARG A 124 13.46 -3.36 -6.00
C ARG A 124 14.72 -2.77 -5.39
N ASP A 125 14.56 -2.11 -4.24
CA ASP A 125 15.69 -1.64 -3.43
C ASP A 125 16.39 -2.80 -2.70
N SER A 126 17.54 -2.51 -2.09
CA SER A 126 18.33 -3.50 -1.34
C SER A 126 17.80 -3.79 0.06
N LEU A 127 16.84 -3.03 0.57
CA LEU A 127 16.21 -3.28 1.88
C LEU A 127 15.20 -4.44 1.81
N TYR A 128 14.86 -4.87 0.60
CA TYR A 128 14.02 -6.03 0.35
C TYR A 128 14.84 -7.33 0.36
N ASP A 129 14.88 -7.99 1.52
CA ASP A 129 15.71 -9.16 1.82
C ASP A 129 15.15 -10.53 1.36
N GLY A 130 13.95 -10.63 0.77
CA GLY A 130 13.47 -11.93 0.32
C GLY A 130 12.10 -12.03 -0.35
N THR A 131 11.98 -13.13 -1.08
CA THR A 131 10.93 -13.73 -1.92
C THR A 131 9.45 -13.63 -1.49
N GLY A 132 9.12 -13.03 -0.33
CA GLY A 132 7.79 -13.07 0.28
C GLY A 132 6.75 -12.12 -0.33
N PHE A 133 7.14 -10.91 -0.76
CA PHE A 133 6.20 -9.89 -1.25
C PHE A 133 5.28 -10.40 -2.35
N LEU A 134 5.92 -11.02 -3.33
CA LEU A 134 5.30 -11.42 -4.58
C LEU A 134 4.91 -12.89 -4.55
N SER A 135 5.28 -13.64 -3.51
CA SER A 135 4.66 -14.96 -3.26
C SER A 135 3.15 -14.84 -3.05
N ARG A 136 2.67 -13.68 -2.57
CA ARG A 136 1.24 -13.32 -2.47
C ARG A 136 0.59 -13.05 -3.84
N ALA A 137 1.38 -12.75 -4.88
CA ALA A 137 0.91 -12.57 -6.25
C ALA A 137 0.58 -13.94 -6.89
N ALA A 138 -0.66 -14.39 -6.66
CA ALA A 138 -1.25 -15.64 -7.12
C ALA A 138 -0.56 -16.30 -8.34
N GLY A 139 0.28 -17.31 -8.07
CA GLY A 139 0.77 -18.25 -9.09
C GLY A 139 1.79 -17.71 -10.10
N THR A 140 2.34 -16.51 -9.92
CA THR A 140 3.40 -15.98 -10.79
C THR A 140 4.77 -16.26 -10.19
N ALA A 141 5.63 -16.97 -10.92
CA ALA A 141 7.04 -17.12 -10.55
C ALA A 141 7.77 -15.81 -10.85
N ILE A 142 8.31 -15.14 -9.83
CA ILE A 142 9.04 -13.88 -10.04
C ILE A 142 10.52 -14.15 -9.95
N CYS A 143 11.25 -13.77 -11.00
CA CYS A 143 12.69 -13.96 -11.09
C CYS A 143 13.42 -12.67 -10.68
N ASP A 144 14.54 -12.87 -9.98
CA ASP A 144 15.50 -11.83 -9.62
C ASP A 144 16.50 -11.57 -10.75
#